data_AF-S4W4T0-F1
#
_entry.id   AF-S4W4T0-F1
#
_cell.length_a   1.000
_cell.length_b   1.000
_cell.length_c   1.000
_cell.angle_alpha   90.00
_cell.angle_beta   90.00
_cell.angle_gamma   90.00
#
_symmetry.space_group_name_H-M   'P 1'
#
loop_
_entity.id
_entity.type
_entity.pdbx_description
1 polymer ?
#
loop_
_entity_poly.entity_id
_entity_poly.type
_entity_poly.pdbx_seq_one_letter_code
_entity_poly.pdbx_strand_id
1 'polypeptide(L)'
;MAKSQYRQGQWDKALRSCKSVLSNFSGSPYESDAMILLGDIALARGKITSAFQHYLSVRPLIEDLLYLNEIDERLYTCIGIGVKEEKIEGFLFREKNAFNRAIINLARAYQSWKNGDAYDLSMVLNGIDTFYLPGFFAGVFGALHSVQKGALSRSVFLAVILPLSGLDREKGQSYLLGLAEYLKGRSSSKSIRFLIYDTGGSGVNALRIVSSLPSNPAVTAILGPLTPEEIYGLAGLKSPLPILIPKSASPGLSDLSQNLFFLSPSSKTIAQRTAQMMVRELGFEHIAVLSHGSGKTKLMTDYFLKECHQLGIDPVAVEW
;
A
#
# COMPACT_ATOMS: atom_id res chain seq x y z
N MET A 1 31.28 33.58 0.36
CA MET A 1 30.73 34.06 -0.93
C MET A 1 29.84 33.02 -1.62
N ALA A 2 30.34 31.84 -2.00
CA ALA A 2 29.57 30.83 -2.75
C ALA A 2 28.27 30.37 -2.06
N LYS A 3 28.31 30.09 -0.74
CA LYS A 3 27.11 29.74 0.06
C LYS A 3 26.03 30.84 -0.02
N SER A 4 26.40 32.11 -0.01
CA SER A 4 25.45 33.23 -0.14
C SER A 4 24.81 33.30 -1.53
N GLN A 5 25.62 33.12 -2.60
CA GLN A 5 25.10 33.06 -3.97
C GLN A 5 24.12 31.90 -4.16
N TYR A 6 24.41 30.74 -3.56
CA TYR A 6 23.52 29.59 -3.59
C TYR A 6 22.16 29.90 -2.92
N ARG A 7 22.17 30.51 -1.72
CA ARG A 7 20.95 30.90 -0.99
C ARG A 7 20.11 31.94 -1.73
N GLN A 8 20.74 32.75 -2.60
CA GLN A 8 20.05 33.71 -3.48
C GLN A 8 19.56 33.10 -4.80
N GLY A 9 19.66 31.78 -5.00
CA GLY A 9 19.30 31.11 -6.25
C GLY A 9 20.28 31.33 -7.41
N GLN A 10 21.42 31.99 -7.17
CA GLN A 10 22.42 32.30 -8.20
C GLN A 10 23.37 31.12 -8.43
N TRP A 11 22.81 29.98 -8.81
CA TRP A 11 23.52 28.70 -8.86
C TRP A 11 24.73 28.69 -9.80
N ASP A 12 24.69 29.38 -10.94
CA ASP A 12 25.84 29.41 -11.87
C ASP A 12 27.03 30.19 -11.30
N LYS A 13 26.74 31.26 -10.56
CA LYS A 13 27.79 32.01 -9.86
C LYS A 13 28.36 31.18 -8.71
N ALA A 14 27.49 30.55 -7.92
CA ALA A 14 27.91 29.66 -6.84
C ALA A 14 28.78 28.50 -7.36
N LEU A 15 28.39 27.89 -8.49
CA LEU A 15 29.16 26.83 -9.16
C LEU A 15 30.55 27.30 -9.59
N ARG A 16 30.64 28.48 -10.23
CA ARG A 16 31.93 29.07 -10.63
C ARG A 16 32.81 29.36 -9.42
N SER A 17 32.24 29.91 -8.35
CA SER A 17 32.97 30.18 -7.12
C SER A 17 33.48 28.90 -6.44
N CYS A 18 32.67 27.83 -6.39
CA CYS A 18 33.13 26.54 -5.85
C CYS A 18 34.29 25.96 -6.69
N LYS A 19 34.15 25.95 -8.02
CA LYS A 19 35.21 25.45 -8.91
C LYS A 19 36.51 26.23 -8.77
N SER A 20 36.43 27.56 -8.60
CA SER A 20 37.60 28.41 -8.35
C SER A 20 38.30 28.06 -7.04
N VAL A 21 37.53 27.76 -5.98
CA VAL A 21 38.11 27.29 -4.70
C VAL A 21 38.86 25.97 -4.91
N LEU A 22 38.25 25.01 -5.58
CA LEU A 22 38.88 23.69 -5.81
C LEU A 22 40.11 23.76 -6.73
N SER A 23 40.12 24.65 -7.73
CA SER A 23 41.24 24.77 -8.67
C SER A 23 42.41 25.58 -8.12
N ASN A 24 42.13 26.65 -7.37
CA ASN A 24 43.15 27.62 -6.96
C ASN A 24 43.64 27.39 -5.52
N PHE A 25 42.88 26.63 -4.72
CA PHE A 25 43.16 26.39 -3.31
C PHE A 25 42.96 24.91 -2.94
N SER A 26 43.56 24.01 -3.73
CA SER A 26 43.60 22.57 -3.43
C SER A 26 44.27 22.32 -2.08
N GLY A 27 43.67 21.48 -1.23
CA GLY A 27 44.13 21.19 0.12
C GLY A 27 43.71 22.22 1.18
N SER A 28 42.89 23.21 0.81
CA SER A 28 42.38 24.18 1.79
C SER A 28 41.34 23.56 2.72
N PRO A 29 41.16 24.08 3.95
CA PRO A 29 40.11 23.61 4.87
C PRO A 29 38.68 23.70 4.30
N TYR A 30 38.49 24.52 3.26
CA TYR A 30 37.20 24.74 2.61
C TYR A 30 36.94 23.81 1.43
N GLU A 31 37.84 22.87 1.13
CA GLU A 31 37.69 21.97 -0.01
C GLU A 31 36.46 21.07 0.16
N SER A 32 36.30 20.46 1.33
CA SER A 32 35.12 19.66 1.71
C SER A 32 33.84 20.50 1.64
N ASP A 33 33.86 21.73 2.16
CA ASP A 33 32.74 22.67 2.08
C ASP A 33 32.34 23.02 0.63
N ALA A 34 33.34 23.23 -0.24
CA ALA A 34 33.11 23.55 -1.64
C ALA A 34 32.53 22.35 -2.39
N MET A 35 33.02 21.14 -2.13
CA MET A 35 32.47 19.91 -2.70
C MET A 35 31.04 19.63 -2.22
N ILE A 36 30.72 19.82 -0.94
CA ILE A 36 29.36 19.71 -0.42
C ILE A 36 28.43 20.70 -1.11
N LEU A 37 28.86 21.95 -1.27
CA LEU A 37 28.08 22.97 -1.96
C LEU A 37 27.89 22.66 -3.46
N LEU A 38 28.86 22.03 -4.12
CA LEU A 38 28.67 21.49 -5.47
C LEU A 38 27.61 20.40 -5.51
N GLY A 39 27.57 19.53 -4.50
CA GLY A 39 26.50 18.56 -4.30
C GLY A 39 25.14 19.24 -4.17
N ASP A 40 25.02 20.25 -3.30
CA ASP A 40 23.78 21.00 -3.08
C ASP A 40 23.29 21.71 -4.36
N ILE A 41 24.21 22.33 -5.12
CA ILE A 41 23.90 22.95 -6.42
C ILE A 41 23.45 21.89 -7.43
N ALA A 42 24.10 20.72 -7.47
CA ALA A 42 23.71 19.63 -8.36
C ALA A 42 22.32 19.10 -8.02
N LEU A 43 22.03 18.93 -6.72
CA LEU A 43 20.73 18.49 -6.22
C LEU A 43 19.63 19.49 -6.58
N ALA A 44 19.87 20.79 -6.34
CA ALA A 44 18.94 21.87 -6.70
C ALA A 44 18.64 21.94 -8.22
N ARG A 45 19.57 21.46 -9.06
CA ARG A 45 19.41 21.38 -10.53
C ARG A 45 18.85 20.04 -11.02
N GLY A 46 18.42 19.15 -10.13
CA GLY A 46 17.94 17.81 -10.48
C GLY A 46 19.04 16.86 -10.99
N LYS A 47 20.32 17.20 -10.82
CA LYS A 47 21.47 16.36 -11.21
C LYS A 47 21.84 15.40 -10.08
N ILE A 48 20.91 14.51 -9.75
CA ILE A 48 20.95 13.65 -8.54
C ILE A 48 22.22 12.80 -8.47
N THR A 49 22.58 12.12 -9.56
CA THR A 49 23.77 11.26 -9.60
C THR A 49 25.06 12.05 -9.39
N SER A 50 25.13 13.28 -9.88
CA SER A 50 26.27 14.15 -9.60
C SER A 50 26.26 14.60 -8.15
N ALA A 51 25.11 14.95 -7.57
CA ALA A 51 25.02 15.32 -6.16
C ALA A 51 25.51 14.18 -5.26
N PHE A 52 24.98 12.97 -5.49
CA PHE A 52 25.39 11.75 -4.79
C PHE A 52 26.91 11.52 -4.83
N GLN A 53 27.54 11.71 -6.00
CA GLN A 53 28.99 11.56 -6.14
C GLN A 53 29.77 12.57 -5.28
N HIS A 54 29.37 13.84 -5.25
CA HIS A 54 30.07 14.86 -4.44
C HIS A 54 29.92 14.58 -2.94
N TYR A 55 28.74 14.13 -2.50
CA TYR A 55 28.53 13.80 -1.08
C TYR A 55 29.33 12.55 -0.69
N LEU A 56 29.37 11.51 -1.53
CA LEU A 56 30.18 10.32 -1.29
C LEU A 56 31.67 10.63 -1.21
N SER A 57 32.19 11.52 -2.05
CA SER A 57 33.63 11.84 -2.05
C SER A 57 34.08 12.57 -0.79
N VAL A 58 33.20 13.38 -0.18
CA VAL A 58 33.53 14.15 1.03
C VAL A 58 33.28 13.35 2.30
N ARG A 59 32.34 12.41 2.28
CA ARG A 59 31.93 11.64 3.46
C ARG A 59 33.11 11.05 4.27
N PRO A 60 34.14 10.42 3.67
CA PRO A 60 35.27 9.86 4.44
C PRO A 60 36.17 10.90 5.10
N LEU A 61 36.04 12.18 4.72
CA LEU A 61 36.86 13.28 5.23
C LEU A 61 36.22 13.98 6.44
N ILE A 62 35.01 13.58 6.83
CA ILE A 62 34.27 14.20 7.93
C ILE A 62 34.42 13.36 9.19
N GLU A 63 35.10 13.93 10.19
CA GLU A 63 35.31 13.30 11.50
C GLU A 63 34.15 13.56 12.46
N ASP A 64 33.53 14.75 12.39
CA ASP A 64 32.40 15.13 13.25
C ASP A 64 31.15 14.31 12.90
N LEU A 65 30.66 13.53 13.87
CA LEU A 65 29.55 12.61 13.65
C LEU A 65 28.23 13.33 13.32
N LEU A 66 27.99 14.51 13.90
CA LEU A 66 26.78 15.28 13.64
C LEU A 66 26.78 15.78 12.19
N TYR A 67 27.92 16.26 11.73
CA TYR A 67 28.11 16.70 10.35
C TYR A 67 28.13 15.54 9.36
N LEU A 68 28.63 14.37 9.76
CA LEU A 68 28.57 13.16 8.95
C LEU A 68 27.12 12.71 8.72
N ASN A 69 26.27 12.76 9.75
CA ASN A 69 24.84 12.46 9.64
C ASN A 69 24.12 13.42 8.68
N GLU A 70 24.51 14.69 8.68
CA GLU A 70 24.04 15.68 7.72
C GLU A 70 24.38 15.32 6.26
N ILE A 71 25.56 14.73 6.01
CA ILE A 71 25.92 14.22 4.68
C ILE A 71 25.14 12.93 4.36
N ASP A 72 24.94 12.06 5.34
CA ASP A 72 24.14 10.84 5.18
C ASP A 72 22.68 11.15 4.84
N GLU A 73 22.10 12.22 5.40
CA GLU A 73 20.77 12.72 5.03
C GLU A 73 20.69 13.18 3.57
N ARG A 74 21.73 13.89 3.09
CA ARG A 74 21.81 14.33 1.69
C ARG A 74 21.98 13.14 0.73
N LEU A 75 22.78 12.15 1.12
CA LEU A 75 22.95 10.89 0.37
C LEU A 75 21.64 10.09 0.34
N TYR A 76 20.95 9.98 1.47
CA TYR A 76 19.64 9.36 1.58
C TYR A 76 18.62 10.01 0.63
N THR A 77 18.60 11.35 0.60
CA THR A 77 17.75 12.12 -0.33
C THR A 77 18.07 11.77 -1.79
N CYS A 78 19.35 11.66 -2.15
CA CYS A 78 19.75 11.27 -3.49
C CYS A 78 19.31 9.84 -3.84
N ILE A 79 19.45 8.89 -2.91
CA ILE A 79 18.97 7.50 -3.07
C ILE A 79 17.46 7.50 -3.32
N GLY A 80 16.68 8.20 -2.48
CA GLY A 80 15.23 8.26 -2.57
C GLY A 80 14.71 8.88 -3.88
N ILE A 81 15.40 9.88 -4.45
CA ILE A 81 15.03 10.44 -5.76
C ILE A 81 15.43 9.48 -6.90
N GLY A 82 16.59 8.84 -6.77
CA GLY A 82 17.10 7.82 -7.69
C GLY A 82 18.42 8.21 -8.33
N VAL A 83 19.41 7.34 -8.16
CA VAL A 83 20.73 7.45 -8.79
C VAL A 83 20.72 6.64 -10.09
N LYS A 84 21.25 7.18 -11.19
CA LYS A 84 21.28 6.49 -12.48
C LYS A 84 22.09 5.20 -12.40
N GLU A 85 21.47 4.09 -12.74
CA GLU A 85 22.02 2.73 -12.67
C GLU A 85 23.36 2.58 -13.39
N GLU A 86 23.47 3.10 -14.62
CA GLU A 86 24.69 3.11 -15.43
C GLU A 86 25.92 3.71 -14.72
N LYS A 87 25.70 4.59 -13.74
CA LYS A 87 26.78 5.24 -12.97
C LYS A 87 27.08 4.54 -11.65
N ILE A 88 26.12 3.80 -11.09
CA ILE A 88 26.28 3.08 -9.82
C ILE A 88 27.41 2.06 -9.92
N GLU A 89 27.44 1.24 -10.98
CA GLU A 89 28.52 0.28 -11.22
C GLU A 89 29.88 0.97 -11.34
N GLY A 90 29.92 2.12 -12.02
CA GLY A 90 31.12 2.95 -12.12
C GLY A 90 31.61 3.48 -10.77
N PHE A 91 30.70 3.78 -9.83
CA PHE A 91 31.05 4.14 -8.46
C PHE A 91 31.59 2.94 -7.68
N LEU A 92 30.92 1.78 -7.75
CA LEU A 92 31.35 0.54 -7.08
C LEU A 92 32.73 0.08 -7.53
N PHE A 93 33.05 0.25 -8.81
CA PHE A 93 34.36 -0.13 -9.35
C PHE A 93 35.51 0.72 -8.79
N ARG A 94 35.26 2.01 -8.53
CA ARG A 94 36.31 2.97 -8.11
C ARG A 94 36.41 3.12 -6.59
N GLU A 95 35.33 2.87 -5.88
CA GLU A 95 35.24 3.12 -4.44
C GLU A 95 35.94 2.02 -3.63
N LYS A 96 36.85 2.44 -2.74
CA LYS A 96 37.63 1.56 -1.87
C LYS A 96 37.15 1.60 -0.43
N ASN A 97 36.50 2.68 -0.01
CA ASN A 97 36.01 2.82 1.36
C ASN A 97 34.79 1.90 1.58
N ALA A 98 34.89 0.99 2.56
CA ALA A 98 33.86 -0.02 2.81
C ALA A 98 32.49 0.58 3.17
N PHE A 99 32.46 1.69 3.93
CA PHE A 99 31.20 2.38 4.26
C PHE A 99 30.56 3.00 3.03
N ASN A 100 31.33 3.69 2.19
CA ASN A 100 30.81 4.24 0.93
C ASN A 100 30.33 3.13 0.00
N ARG A 101 31.05 2.00 -0.11
CA ARG A 101 30.60 0.84 -0.90
C ARG A 101 29.26 0.30 -0.41
N ALA A 102 29.04 0.21 0.90
CA ALA A 102 27.76 -0.22 1.46
C ALA A 102 26.62 0.76 1.08
N ILE A 103 26.86 2.08 1.11
CA ILE A 103 25.89 3.09 0.68
C ILE A 103 25.60 3.00 -0.82
N ILE A 104 26.62 2.80 -1.66
CA ILE A 104 26.43 2.63 -3.11
C ILE A 104 25.64 1.36 -3.42
N ASN A 105 25.94 0.25 -2.74
CA ASN A 105 25.16 -0.99 -2.87
C ASN A 105 23.72 -0.80 -2.40
N LEU A 106 23.48 -0.02 -1.34
CA LEU A 106 22.12 0.34 -0.93
C LEU A 106 21.41 1.16 -2.01
N ALA A 107 22.10 2.09 -2.67
CA ALA A 107 21.55 2.83 -3.80
C ALA A 107 21.18 1.90 -4.98
N ARG A 108 22.02 0.90 -5.26
CA ARG A 108 21.74 -0.15 -6.27
C ARG A 108 20.52 -0.98 -5.89
N ALA A 109 20.43 -1.43 -4.63
CA ALA A 109 19.29 -2.17 -4.12
C ALA A 109 18.00 -1.35 -4.26
N TYR A 110 18.02 -0.08 -3.87
CA TYR A 110 16.88 0.82 -4.03
C TYR A 110 16.46 0.98 -5.50
N GLN A 111 17.43 1.11 -6.41
CA GLN A 111 17.16 1.19 -7.85
C GLN A 111 16.56 -0.10 -8.40
N SER A 112 17.06 -1.27 -7.98
CA SER A 112 16.51 -2.59 -8.35
C SER A 112 15.07 -2.74 -7.87
N TRP A 113 14.79 -2.34 -6.62
CA TRP A 113 13.44 -2.30 -6.08
C TRP A 113 12.51 -1.38 -6.88
N LYS A 114 12.97 -0.18 -7.23
CA LYS A 114 12.23 0.79 -8.04
C LYS A 114 11.92 0.27 -9.44
N ASN A 115 12.85 -0.49 -10.03
CA ASN A 115 12.71 -1.12 -11.34
C ASN A 115 11.89 -2.43 -11.30
N GLY A 116 11.56 -2.97 -10.11
CA GLY A 116 10.88 -4.24 -9.95
C GLY A 116 11.77 -5.48 -10.18
N ASP A 117 13.09 -5.31 -10.22
CA ASP A 117 14.05 -6.42 -10.36
C ASP A 117 14.27 -7.09 -9.00
N ALA A 118 13.41 -8.05 -8.68
CA ALA A 118 13.47 -8.79 -7.42
C ALA A 118 14.72 -9.67 -7.30
N TYR A 119 15.28 -10.14 -8.42
CA TYR A 119 16.47 -10.98 -8.42
C TYR A 119 17.69 -10.16 -8.04
N ASP A 120 17.96 -9.05 -8.74
CA ASP A 120 19.10 -8.18 -8.45
C ASP A 120 18.96 -7.54 -7.06
N LEU A 121 17.75 -7.11 -6.68
CA LEU A 121 17.47 -6.63 -5.32
C LEU A 121 17.93 -7.65 -4.27
N SER A 122 17.57 -8.93 -4.44
CA SER A 122 17.93 -9.98 -3.49
C SER A 122 19.43 -10.24 -3.44
N MET A 123 20.09 -10.27 -4.61
CA MET A 123 21.52 -10.51 -4.73
C MET A 123 22.30 -9.38 -4.07
N VAL A 124 21.93 -8.12 -4.35
CA VAL A 124 22.61 -6.94 -3.82
C VAL A 124 22.41 -6.84 -2.31
N LEU A 125 21.18 -6.99 -1.79
CA LEU A 125 20.92 -6.88 -0.35
C LEU A 125 21.68 -7.94 0.46
N ASN A 126 21.73 -9.18 -0.04
CA ASN A 126 22.49 -10.26 0.62
C ASN A 126 24.00 -10.01 0.59
N GLY A 127 24.50 -9.23 -0.36
CA GLY A 127 25.91 -8.85 -0.48
C GLY A 127 26.31 -7.61 0.32
N ILE A 128 25.36 -6.89 0.94
CA ILE A 128 25.69 -5.75 1.80
C ILE A 128 26.11 -6.26 3.18
N ASP A 129 27.38 -6.04 3.52
CA ASP A 129 27.86 -6.24 4.89
C ASP A 129 27.32 -5.12 5.80
N THR A 130 26.40 -5.48 6.69
CA THR A 130 25.76 -4.55 7.61
C THR A 130 26.72 -3.94 8.62
N PHE A 131 27.89 -4.54 8.86
CA PHE A 131 28.93 -3.94 9.70
C PHE A 131 29.41 -2.59 9.15
N TYR A 132 29.46 -2.46 7.82
CA TYR A 132 29.88 -1.24 7.13
C TYR A 132 28.72 -0.33 6.72
N LEU A 133 27.47 -0.69 7.03
CA LEU A 133 26.32 0.17 6.70
C LEU A 133 26.12 1.21 7.82
N PRO A 134 26.22 2.52 7.53
CA PRO A 134 26.00 3.53 8.56
C PRO A 134 24.58 3.46 9.13
N GLY A 135 24.45 3.69 10.44
CA GLY A 135 23.18 3.57 11.16
C GLY A 135 22.04 4.41 10.58
N PHE A 136 22.35 5.57 9.97
CA PHE A 136 21.39 6.42 9.27
C PHE A 136 20.59 5.66 8.20
N PHE A 137 21.21 4.68 7.55
CA PHE A 137 20.62 3.91 6.46
C PHE A 137 19.94 2.60 6.90
N ALA A 138 20.06 2.22 8.18
CA ALA A 138 19.53 0.96 8.69
C ALA A 138 18.01 0.83 8.49
N GLY A 139 17.27 1.93 8.60
CA GLY A 139 15.81 1.95 8.37
C GLY A 139 15.42 1.56 6.95
N VAL A 140 16.06 2.16 5.93
CA VAL A 140 15.78 1.85 4.52
C VAL A 140 16.30 0.46 4.15
N PHE A 141 17.48 0.08 4.64
CA PHE A 141 17.98 -1.28 4.45
C PHE A 141 17.00 -2.32 5.03
N GLY A 142 16.53 -2.10 6.27
CA GLY A 142 15.53 -2.95 6.91
C GLY A 142 14.22 -3.02 6.13
N ALA A 143 13.74 -1.88 5.61
CA ALA A 143 12.56 -1.84 4.76
C ALA A 143 12.74 -2.64 3.46
N LEU A 144 13.83 -2.43 2.71
CA LEU A 144 14.15 -3.15 1.48
C LEU A 144 14.34 -4.66 1.73
N HIS A 145 15.01 -5.02 2.81
CA HIS A 145 15.20 -6.41 3.23
C HIS A 145 13.89 -7.05 3.70
N SER A 146 12.97 -6.29 4.30
CA SER A 146 11.61 -6.77 4.61
C SER A 146 10.79 -7.02 3.33
N VAL A 147 10.99 -6.21 2.29
CA VAL A 147 10.37 -6.40 0.97
C VAL A 147 10.95 -7.65 0.29
N GLN A 148 12.26 -7.88 0.38
CA GLN A 148 12.92 -9.10 -0.10
C GLN A 148 12.40 -10.35 0.63
N LYS A 149 12.35 -10.34 1.97
CA LYS A 149 11.77 -11.44 2.76
C LYS A 149 10.28 -11.61 2.48
N GLY A 150 9.59 -10.51 2.22
CA GLY A 150 8.22 -10.45 1.75
C GLY A 150 8.04 -10.85 0.29
N ALA A 151 9.10 -11.02 -0.52
CA ALA A 151 9.01 -11.52 -1.89
C ALA A 151 8.72 -13.03 -1.95
N LEU A 152 8.91 -13.74 -0.82
CA LEU A 152 8.32 -15.07 -0.58
C LEU A 152 6.83 -15.00 -0.20
N SER A 153 6.26 -13.80 -0.10
CA SER A 153 4.83 -13.57 0.06
C SER A 153 4.32 -12.71 -1.09
N ARG A 154 3.70 -13.35 -2.09
CA ARG A 154 2.88 -12.67 -3.11
C ARG A 154 2.02 -11.57 -2.46
N SER A 155 2.30 -10.31 -2.83
CA SER A 155 1.40 -9.21 -2.48
C SER A 155 0.09 -9.43 -3.21
N VAL A 156 -1.02 -9.45 -2.47
CA VAL A 156 -2.35 -9.67 -3.06
C VAL A 156 -2.94 -8.30 -3.36
N PHE A 157 -3.13 -7.99 -4.65
CA PHE A 157 -3.85 -6.77 -5.02
C PHE A 157 -5.35 -7.07 -5.09
N LEU A 158 -6.12 -6.28 -4.36
CA LEU A 158 -7.57 -6.30 -4.37
C LEU A 158 -8.06 -5.02 -5.05
N ALA A 159 -8.89 -5.17 -6.08
CA ALA A 159 -9.59 -4.04 -6.66
C ALA A 159 -10.79 -3.70 -5.77
N VAL A 160 -10.79 -2.53 -5.16
CA VAL A 160 -11.83 -2.05 -4.26
C VAL A 160 -12.74 -1.11 -5.04
N ILE A 161 -13.97 -1.53 -5.28
CA ILE A 161 -14.98 -0.75 -6.03
C ILE A 161 -16.03 -0.21 -5.05
N LEU A 162 -16.12 1.11 -4.92
CA LEU A 162 -16.98 1.77 -3.92
C LEU A 162 -17.66 3.00 -4.53
N PRO A 163 -18.84 3.41 -4.03
CA PRO A 163 -19.45 4.69 -4.40
C PRO A 163 -18.71 5.81 -3.66
N LEU A 164 -17.71 6.43 -4.29
CA LEU A 164 -16.93 7.55 -3.74
C LEU A 164 -17.41 8.91 -4.25
N SER A 165 -18.38 8.89 -5.17
CA SER A 165 -19.19 10.02 -5.63
C SER A 165 -20.68 9.61 -5.71
N GLY A 166 -21.54 10.56 -6.06
CA GLY A 166 -22.99 10.32 -6.16
C GLY A 166 -23.70 10.27 -4.80
N LEU A 167 -24.93 9.72 -4.81
CA LEU A 167 -25.83 9.72 -3.66
C LEU A 167 -25.31 8.87 -2.48
N ASP A 168 -24.64 7.76 -2.76
CA ASP A 168 -24.13 6.83 -1.75
C ASP A 168 -22.68 7.11 -1.32
N ARG A 169 -22.13 8.29 -1.67
CA ARG A 169 -20.73 8.68 -1.39
C ARG A 169 -20.31 8.45 0.06
N GLU A 170 -21.15 8.86 1.01
CA GLU A 170 -20.81 8.77 2.44
C GLU A 170 -20.56 7.31 2.86
N LYS A 171 -21.38 6.37 2.38
CA LYS A 171 -21.22 4.94 2.67
C LYS A 171 -19.90 4.40 2.12
N GLY A 172 -19.54 4.77 0.89
CA GLY A 172 -18.27 4.36 0.28
C GLY A 172 -17.07 4.94 1.01
N GLN A 173 -17.12 6.21 1.42
CA GLN A 173 -16.05 6.86 2.18
C GLN A 173 -15.86 6.24 3.56
N SER A 174 -16.95 5.97 4.30
CA SER A 174 -16.88 5.28 5.59
C SER A 174 -16.27 3.88 5.46
N TYR A 175 -16.65 3.13 4.43
CA TYR A 175 -16.08 1.79 4.20
C TYR A 175 -14.58 1.86 3.85
N LEU A 176 -14.19 2.81 2.98
CA LEU A 176 -12.79 3.04 2.62
C LEU A 176 -11.94 3.45 3.84
N LEU A 177 -12.49 4.25 4.74
CA LEU A 177 -11.82 4.62 5.99
C LEU A 177 -11.54 3.40 6.87
N GLY A 178 -12.50 2.48 7.01
CA GLY A 178 -12.30 1.23 7.73
C GLY A 178 -11.21 0.35 7.13
N LEU A 179 -11.12 0.29 5.79
CA LEU A 179 -10.02 -0.41 5.10
C LEU A 179 -8.66 0.26 5.36
N ALA A 180 -8.61 1.59 5.38
CA ALA A 180 -7.39 2.33 5.66
C ALA A 180 -6.91 2.12 7.10
N GLU A 181 -7.83 2.05 8.06
CA GLU A 181 -7.50 1.74 9.46
C GLU A 181 -6.96 0.31 9.62
N TYR A 182 -7.54 -0.67 8.93
CA TYR A 182 -7.04 -2.05 8.91
C TYR A 182 -5.57 -2.13 8.44
N LEU A 183 -5.19 -1.35 7.43
CA LEU A 183 -3.80 -1.32 6.93
C LEU A 183 -2.81 -0.68 7.91
N LYS A 184 -3.25 0.30 8.71
CA LYS A 184 -2.38 0.98 9.70
C LYS A 184 -1.98 0.06 10.86
N GLY A 185 -2.78 -0.98 11.15
CA GLY A 185 -2.61 -1.85 12.31
C GLY A 185 -1.74 -3.11 12.12
N ARG A 186 -1.11 -3.35 10.95
CA ARG A 186 -0.37 -4.62 10.70
C ARG A 186 1.01 -4.44 10.07
N SER A 187 2.03 -5.04 10.71
CA SER A 187 3.34 -5.40 10.13
C SER A 187 3.40 -6.88 9.71
N SER A 188 2.41 -7.36 8.95
CA SER A 188 2.31 -8.77 8.57
C SER A 188 3.05 -9.08 7.26
N SER A 189 3.62 -10.29 7.17
CA SER A 189 4.40 -10.79 6.02
C SER A 189 3.64 -10.89 4.71
N LYS A 190 2.29 -10.81 4.71
CA LYS A 190 1.45 -10.68 3.51
C LYS A 190 1.00 -9.24 3.29
N SER A 191 1.54 -8.59 2.27
CA SER A 191 1.15 -7.23 1.86
C SER A 191 -0.12 -7.29 1.01
N ILE A 192 -1.26 -6.97 1.60
CA ILE A 192 -2.50 -6.70 0.85
C ILE A 192 -2.43 -5.26 0.35
N ARG A 193 -2.69 -5.05 -0.95
CA ARG A 193 -2.73 -3.73 -1.57
C ARG A 193 -4.10 -3.49 -2.19
N PHE A 194 -4.65 -2.30 -1.99
CA PHE A 194 -5.95 -1.93 -2.53
C PHE A 194 -5.79 -1.00 -3.75
N LEU A 195 -6.43 -1.35 -4.86
CA LEU A 195 -6.62 -0.46 -6.02
C LEU A 195 -8.04 0.10 -5.95
N ILE A 196 -8.18 1.39 -5.70
CA ILE A 196 -9.49 2.01 -5.43
C ILE A 196 -10.13 2.50 -6.74
N TYR A 197 -11.39 2.15 -6.96
CA TYR A 197 -12.19 2.61 -8.10
C TYR A 197 -13.51 3.20 -7.61
N ASP A 198 -13.86 4.37 -8.15
CA ASP A 198 -15.15 5.01 -7.89
C ASP A 198 -16.20 4.52 -8.88
N THR A 199 -17.28 3.97 -8.35
CA THR A 199 -18.46 3.51 -9.10
C THR A 199 -19.54 4.60 -9.21
N GLY A 200 -19.50 5.62 -8.35
CA GLY A 200 -20.52 6.67 -8.27
C GLY A 200 -21.90 6.18 -7.84
N GLY A 201 -22.03 4.97 -7.28
CA GLY A 201 -23.32 4.36 -6.96
C GLY A 201 -23.99 3.62 -8.12
N SER A 202 -23.40 3.66 -9.32
CA SER A 202 -24.06 3.22 -10.57
C SER A 202 -23.71 1.78 -10.96
N GLY A 203 -24.75 0.99 -11.27
CA GLY A 203 -24.58 -0.38 -11.77
C GLY A 203 -23.83 -0.47 -13.09
N VAL A 204 -24.04 0.48 -14.01
CA VAL A 204 -23.36 0.53 -15.31
C VAL A 204 -21.85 0.81 -15.12
N ASN A 205 -21.51 1.75 -14.24
CA ASN A 205 -20.12 2.05 -13.93
C ASN A 205 -19.42 0.87 -13.26
N ALA A 206 -20.07 0.23 -12.28
CA ALA A 206 -19.56 -0.97 -11.64
C ALA A 206 -19.27 -2.08 -12.66
N LEU A 207 -20.21 -2.37 -13.57
CA LEU A 207 -20.02 -3.36 -14.63
C LEU A 207 -18.83 -3.01 -15.55
N ARG A 208 -18.71 -1.75 -15.96
CA ARG A 208 -17.60 -1.27 -16.79
C ARG A 208 -16.24 -1.42 -16.10
N ILE A 209 -16.16 -1.08 -14.81
CA ILE A 209 -14.94 -1.24 -14.02
C ILE A 209 -14.60 -2.73 -13.92
N VAL A 210 -15.54 -3.55 -13.45
CA VAL A 210 -15.32 -4.99 -13.23
C VAL A 210 -14.95 -5.71 -14.52
N SER A 211 -15.53 -5.35 -15.66
CA SER A 211 -15.23 -5.97 -16.95
C SER A 211 -13.81 -5.67 -17.46
N SER A 212 -13.17 -4.60 -16.98
CA SER A 212 -11.80 -4.23 -17.38
C SER A 212 -10.71 -4.80 -16.48
N LEU A 213 -11.07 -5.22 -15.26
CA LEU A 213 -10.12 -5.74 -14.25
C LEU A 213 -9.41 -7.05 -14.62
N PRO A 214 -10.02 -8.02 -15.34
CA PRO A 214 -9.31 -9.24 -15.75
C PRO A 214 -8.06 -8.99 -16.61
N SER A 215 -7.99 -7.84 -17.30
CA SER A 215 -6.81 -7.44 -18.08
C SER A 215 -5.62 -7.01 -17.21
N ASN A 216 -5.82 -6.82 -15.91
CA ASN A 216 -4.76 -6.48 -14.97
C ASN A 216 -4.30 -7.73 -14.19
N PRO A 217 -3.16 -8.36 -14.56
CA PRO A 217 -2.71 -9.61 -13.95
C PRO A 217 -2.30 -9.47 -12.48
N ALA A 218 -2.17 -8.25 -11.95
CA ALA A 218 -1.89 -8.03 -10.54
C ALA A 218 -3.14 -8.27 -9.66
N VAL A 219 -4.34 -8.02 -10.18
CA VAL A 219 -5.60 -8.09 -9.42
C VAL A 219 -5.97 -9.55 -9.17
N THR A 220 -6.11 -9.92 -7.90
CA THR A 220 -6.44 -11.29 -7.48
C THR A 220 -7.93 -11.46 -7.20
N ALA A 221 -8.58 -10.41 -6.70
CA ALA A 221 -10.01 -10.41 -6.41
C ALA A 221 -10.55 -8.97 -6.36
N ILE A 222 -11.86 -8.86 -6.33
CA ILE A 222 -12.59 -7.60 -6.27
C ILE A 222 -13.27 -7.52 -4.90
N LEU A 223 -13.20 -6.38 -4.23
CA LEU A 223 -13.90 -6.09 -2.98
C LEU A 223 -14.91 -4.96 -3.23
N GLY A 224 -16.16 -5.19 -2.81
CA GLY A 224 -17.30 -4.38 -3.22
C GLY A 224 -18.16 -5.09 -4.27
N PRO A 225 -19.22 -4.45 -4.78
CA PRO A 225 -19.64 -3.08 -4.50
C PRO A 225 -20.56 -2.98 -3.27
N LEU A 226 -21.08 -1.79 -2.96
CA LEU A 226 -21.87 -1.53 -1.73
C LEU A 226 -23.37 -1.39 -1.96
N THR A 227 -23.81 -0.84 -3.09
CA THR A 227 -25.24 -0.54 -3.30
C THR A 227 -25.99 -1.74 -3.90
N PRO A 228 -27.31 -1.85 -3.69
CA PRO A 228 -28.10 -2.89 -4.37
C PRO A 228 -28.04 -2.78 -5.90
N GLU A 229 -28.09 -1.55 -6.43
CA GLU A 229 -28.02 -1.30 -7.88
C GLU A 229 -26.72 -1.85 -8.49
N GLU A 230 -25.58 -1.57 -7.85
CA GLU A 230 -24.28 -2.07 -8.29
C GLU A 230 -24.20 -3.60 -8.28
N ILE A 231 -24.71 -4.22 -7.23
CA ILE A 231 -24.71 -5.67 -7.09
C ILE A 231 -25.59 -6.34 -8.15
N TYR A 232 -26.80 -5.82 -8.36
CA TYR A 232 -27.68 -6.36 -9.39
C TYR A 232 -27.10 -6.15 -10.79
N GLY A 233 -26.42 -5.02 -11.02
CA GLY A 233 -25.65 -4.80 -12.26
C GLY A 233 -24.56 -5.85 -12.49
N LEU A 234 -23.98 -6.43 -11.43
CA LEU A 234 -22.93 -7.45 -11.53
C LEU A 234 -23.45 -8.90 -11.48
N ALA A 235 -24.71 -9.12 -11.07
CA ALA A 235 -25.26 -10.46 -10.82
C ALA A 235 -25.20 -11.41 -12.02
N GLY A 236 -25.32 -10.88 -13.24
CA GLY A 236 -25.23 -11.66 -14.48
C GLY A 236 -23.84 -11.72 -15.12
N LEU A 237 -22.86 -10.99 -14.58
CA LEU A 237 -21.54 -10.88 -15.19
C LEU A 237 -20.71 -12.13 -14.88
N LYS A 238 -20.18 -12.81 -15.90
CA LYS A 238 -19.18 -13.86 -15.71
C LYS A 238 -17.79 -13.22 -15.66
N SER A 239 -17.21 -13.17 -14.46
CA SER A 239 -15.84 -12.70 -14.25
C SER A 239 -14.96 -13.85 -13.76
N PRO A 240 -13.72 -13.99 -14.26
CA PRO A 240 -12.74 -14.94 -13.69
C PRO A 240 -12.24 -14.51 -12.30
N LEU A 241 -12.47 -13.24 -11.92
CA LEU A 241 -12.10 -12.72 -10.61
C LEU A 241 -13.27 -12.87 -9.63
N PRO A 242 -13.04 -13.41 -8.42
CA PRO A 242 -14.08 -13.46 -7.40
C PRO A 242 -14.40 -12.05 -6.90
N ILE A 243 -15.68 -11.77 -6.71
CA ILE A 243 -16.21 -10.48 -6.26
C ILE A 243 -16.74 -10.65 -4.84
N LEU A 244 -16.03 -10.08 -3.88
CA LEU A 244 -16.34 -10.14 -2.45
C LEU A 244 -17.24 -8.97 -2.07
N ILE A 245 -18.51 -9.24 -1.80
CA ILE A 245 -19.50 -8.23 -1.45
C ILE A 245 -19.53 -8.07 0.08
N PRO A 246 -19.25 -6.87 0.63
CA PRO A 246 -19.11 -6.66 2.06
C PRO A 246 -20.46 -6.45 2.77
N LYS A 247 -21.49 -7.19 2.35
CA LYS A 247 -22.82 -7.21 2.96
C LYS A 247 -23.54 -8.49 2.60
N SER A 248 -24.75 -8.65 3.14
CA SER A 248 -25.59 -9.83 2.92
C SER A 248 -26.19 -9.87 1.51
N ALA A 249 -26.39 -11.08 1.00
CA ALA A 249 -27.12 -11.32 -0.23
C ALA A 249 -28.62 -11.03 -0.05
N SER A 250 -29.26 -10.54 -1.11
CA SER A 250 -30.69 -10.75 -1.28
C SER A 250 -30.95 -12.26 -1.40
N PRO A 251 -32.02 -12.79 -0.77
CA PRO A 251 -32.32 -14.23 -0.85
C PRO A 251 -32.35 -14.73 -2.30
N GLY A 252 -31.67 -15.85 -2.57
CA GLY A 252 -31.55 -16.47 -3.89
C GLY A 252 -30.46 -15.88 -4.80
N LEU A 253 -29.96 -14.68 -4.53
CA LEU A 253 -28.92 -14.07 -5.38
C LEU A 253 -27.58 -14.81 -5.29
N SER A 254 -27.21 -15.26 -4.09
CA SER A 254 -26.03 -16.10 -3.86
C SER A 254 -26.08 -17.43 -4.62
N ASP A 255 -27.28 -17.93 -4.91
CA ASP A 255 -27.48 -19.21 -5.57
C ASP A 255 -27.43 -19.08 -7.10
N LEU A 256 -27.63 -17.86 -7.61
CA LEU A 256 -27.68 -17.55 -9.04
C LEU A 256 -26.32 -17.10 -9.62
N SER A 257 -25.52 -16.37 -8.84
CA SER A 257 -24.25 -15.81 -9.31
C SER A 257 -23.04 -16.63 -8.88
N GLN A 258 -22.27 -17.17 -9.83
CA GLN A 258 -21.10 -18.03 -9.54
C GLN A 258 -19.85 -17.27 -9.06
N ASN A 259 -19.82 -15.95 -9.22
CA ASN A 259 -18.66 -15.10 -8.96
C ASN A 259 -18.89 -14.05 -7.85
N LEU A 260 -20.10 -13.93 -7.31
CA LEU A 260 -20.38 -13.05 -6.18
C LEU A 260 -20.34 -13.83 -4.86
N PHE A 261 -19.48 -13.40 -3.94
CA PHE A 261 -19.30 -13.99 -2.62
C PHE A 261 -19.69 -12.97 -1.57
N PHE A 262 -20.76 -13.24 -0.83
CA PHE A 262 -21.27 -12.31 0.18
C PHE A 262 -20.58 -12.56 1.53
N LEU A 263 -20.00 -11.51 2.10
CA LEU A 263 -19.22 -11.56 3.34
C LEU A 263 -20.06 -11.37 4.61
N SER A 264 -21.39 -11.30 4.48
CA SER A 264 -22.30 -11.25 5.62
C SER A 264 -23.44 -12.25 5.44
N PRO A 265 -23.93 -12.88 6.52
CA PRO A 265 -24.98 -13.88 6.44
C PRO A 265 -26.28 -13.26 5.92
N SER A 266 -27.05 -14.03 5.14
CA SER A 266 -28.37 -13.60 4.65
C SER A 266 -29.38 -13.51 5.81
N SER A 267 -30.47 -12.75 5.63
CA SER A 267 -31.58 -12.71 6.61
C SER A 267 -32.14 -14.10 6.91
N LYS A 268 -32.19 -14.98 5.90
CA LYS A 268 -32.55 -16.40 6.07
C LYS A 268 -31.57 -17.10 7.00
N THR A 269 -30.27 -17.00 6.73
CA THR A 269 -29.22 -17.62 7.55
C THR A 269 -29.28 -17.13 9.00
N ILE A 270 -29.45 -15.83 9.21
CA ILE A 270 -29.56 -15.26 10.57
C ILE A 270 -30.81 -15.82 11.26
N ALA A 271 -31.98 -15.73 10.63
CA ALA A 271 -33.24 -16.21 11.20
C ALA A 271 -33.20 -17.69 11.58
N GLN A 272 -32.67 -18.55 10.69
CA GLN A 272 -32.54 -19.98 10.95
C GLN A 272 -31.60 -20.27 12.13
N ARG A 273 -30.43 -19.60 12.17
CA ARG A 273 -29.48 -19.79 13.28
C ARG A 273 -30.03 -19.25 14.61
N THR A 274 -30.81 -18.16 14.60
CA THR A 274 -31.49 -17.66 15.79
C THR A 274 -32.48 -18.68 16.34
N ALA A 275 -33.34 -19.27 15.49
CA ALA A 275 -34.29 -20.30 15.92
C ALA A 275 -33.55 -21.55 16.45
N GLN A 276 -32.53 -22.02 15.74
CA GLN A 276 -31.72 -23.17 16.17
C GLN A 276 -31.05 -22.95 17.53
N MET A 277 -30.47 -21.76 17.74
CA MET A 277 -29.85 -21.39 19.02
C MET A 277 -30.90 -21.39 20.15
N MET A 278 -32.06 -20.74 19.93
CA MET A 278 -33.13 -20.67 20.94
C MET A 278 -33.65 -22.06 21.34
N VAL A 279 -33.90 -22.94 20.37
CA VAL A 279 -34.50 -24.25 20.65
C VAL A 279 -33.46 -25.26 21.10
N ARG A 280 -32.36 -25.42 20.36
CA ARG A 280 -31.42 -26.52 20.59
C ARG A 280 -30.38 -26.23 21.66
N GLU A 281 -29.97 -24.97 21.79
CA GLU A 281 -28.88 -24.59 22.69
C GLU A 281 -29.42 -23.99 24.00
N LEU A 282 -30.49 -23.19 23.91
CA LEU A 282 -31.11 -22.56 25.09
C LEU A 282 -32.31 -23.34 25.64
N GLY A 283 -32.82 -24.35 24.91
CA GLY A 283 -33.92 -25.19 25.37
C GLY A 283 -35.28 -24.48 25.43
N PHE A 284 -35.51 -23.45 24.61
CA PHE A 284 -36.78 -22.74 24.61
C PHE A 284 -37.86 -23.53 23.85
N GLU A 285 -38.93 -23.86 24.56
CA GLU A 285 -40.08 -24.61 24.04
C GLU A 285 -41.29 -23.70 23.71
N HIS A 286 -41.37 -22.53 24.36
CA HIS A 286 -42.48 -21.59 24.21
C HIS A 286 -41.95 -20.25 23.70
N ILE A 287 -42.19 -19.97 22.41
CA ILE A 287 -41.65 -18.78 21.74
C ILE A 287 -42.80 -17.89 21.29
N ALA A 288 -42.83 -16.63 21.73
CA ALA A 288 -43.70 -15.60 21.17
C ALA A 288 -42.89 -14.69 20.23
N VAL A 289 -43.50 -14.26 19.13
CA VAL A 289 -42.87 -13.42 18.12
C VAL A 289 -43.64 -12.12 17.99
N LEU A 290 -42.93 -11.00 18.12
CA LEU A 290 -43.42 -9.67 17.80
C LEU A 290 -42.54 -9.10 16.70
N SER A 291 -43.12 -8.76 15.55
CA SER A 291 -42.38 -8.27 14.39
C SER A 291 -43.17 -7.21 13.68
N HIS A 292 -42.50 -6.34 12.92
CA HIS A 292 -43.21 -5.40 12.05
C HIS A 292 -43.67 -6.12 10.77
N GLY A 293 -44.97 -6.09 10.47
CA GLY A 293 -45.59 -6.80 9.33
C GLY A 293 -45.23 -6.37 7.91
N SER A 294 -44.10 -5.66 7.68
CA SER A 294 -43.73 -5.15 6.36
C SER A 294 -42.24 -5.35 6.00
N GLY A 295 -41.97 -5.37 4.69
CA GLY A 295 -40.63 -5.33 4.12
C GLY A 295 -39.71 -6.49 4.51
N LYS A 296 -38.43 -6.16 4.73
CA LYS A 296 -37.38 -7.14 5.08
C LYS A 296 -37.60 -7.80 6.44
N THR A 297 -38.22 -7.09 7.38
CA THR A 297 -38.46 -7.57 8.74
C THR A 297 -39.45 -8.74 8.72
N LYS A 298 -40.56 -8.59 7.99
CA LYS A 298 -41.50 -9.69 7.76
C LYS A 298 -40.83 -10.92 7.17
N LEU A 299 -40.04 -10.74 6.10
CA LEU A 299 -39.37 -11.86 5.43
C LEU A 299 -38.40 -12.61 6.38
N MET A 300 -37.69 -11.89 7.24
CA MET A 300 -36.82 -12.50 8.25
C MET A 300 -37.63 -13.28 9.29
N THR A 301 -38.76 -12.72 9.75
CA THR A 301 -39.69 -13.41 10.65
C THR A 301 -40.27 -14.67 10.01
N ASP A 302 -40.67 -14.63 8.75
CA ASP A 302 -41.18 -15.80 8.04
C ASP A 302 -40.14 -16.93 7.99
N TYR A 303 -38.85 -16.61 7.76
CA TYR A 303 -37.77 -17.60 7.83
C TYR A 303 -37.56 -18.17 9.24
N PHE A 304 -37.68 -17.33 10.27
CA PHE A 304 -37.56 -17.74 11.67
C PHE A 304 -38.69 -18.69 12.05
N LEU A 305 -39.95 -18.31 11.78
CA LEU A 305 -41.14 -19.12 12.04
C LEU A 305 -41.05 -20.48 11.35
N LYS A 306 -40.66 -20.48 10.07
CA LYS A 306 -40.45 -21.71 9.30
C LYS A 306 -39.42 -22.63 9.96
N GLU A 307 -38.31 -22.09 10.45
CA GLU A 307 -37.29 -22.87 11.14
C GLU A 307 -37.80 -23.40 12.49
N CYS A 308 -38.53 -22.59 13.27
CA CYS A 308 -39.18 -23.04 14.52
C CYS A 308 -40.07 -24.26 14.27
N HIS A 309 -40.94 -24.20 13.26
CA HIS A 309 -41.81 -25.33 12.90
C HIS A 309 -40.99 -26.56 12.49
N GLN A 310 -39.90 -26.39 11.74
CA GLN A 310 -39.00 -27.51 11.39
C GLN A 310 -38.29 -28.11 12.62
N LEU A 311 -38.10 -27.32 13.67
CA LEU A 311 -37.53 -27.75 14.95
C LEU A 311 -38.59 -28.33 15.90
N GLY A 312 -39.86 -28.41 15.47
CA GLY A 312 -40.95 -28.93 16.29
C GLY A 312 -41.55 -27.91 17.27
N ILE A 313 -41.20 -26.62 17.14
CA ILE A 313 -41.77 -25.54 17.95
C ILE A 313 -42.85 -24.82 17.15
N ASP A 314 -44.05 -24.76 17.71
CA ASP A 314 -45.11 -23.87 17.24
C ASP A 314 -45.12 -22.61 18.11
N PRO A 315 -44.78 -21.43 17.56
CA PRO A 315 -44.79 -20.19 18.33
C PRO A 315 -46.16 -19.92 18.97
N VAL A 316 -46.17 -19.62 20.27
CA VAL A 316 -47.40 -19.46 21.07
C VAL A 316 -48.20 -18.20 20.72
N ALA A 317 -47.53 -17.21 20.13
CA ALA A 317 -48.14 -15.99 19.61
C ALA A 317 -47.25 -15.41 18.50
N VAL A 318 -47.87 -14.85 17.47
CA VAL A 318 -47.19 -14.11 16.39
C VAL A 318 -47.97 -12.82 16.15
N GLU A 319 -47.39 -11.70 16.56
CA GLU A 319 -47.97 -10.36 16.44
C GLU A 319 -47.17 -9.51 15.44
N TRP A 320 -47.88 -8.68 14.68
CA TRP A 320 -47.37 -7.92 13.54
C TRP A 320 -47.39 -6.39 13.71
#